data_AF-A0A087UBG4-F1
#
_entry.id   AF-A0A087UBG4-F1
#
_cell.length_a   1.000
_cell.length_b   1.000
_cell.length_c   1.000
_cell.angle_alpha   90.00
_cell.angle_beta   90.00
_cell.angle_gamma   90.00
#
_symmetry.space_group_name_H-M   'P 1'
#
loop_
_entity.id
_entity.type
_entity.pdbx_description
1 polymer ?
#
loop_
_entity_poly.entity_id
_entity_poly.type
_entity_poly.pdbx_seq_one_letter_code
_entity_poly.pdbx_strand_id
1 'polypeptide(L)' 'MELKAQVIILVVVCIAAAASERYCPEVKGECSLSYRINDCCSQDDCPSYAMCCKGRCGYVCKNPSDSP' A
#
# COMPACT_ATOMS: atom_id res chain seq x y z
N MET A 1 14.13 11.34 -31.29
CA MET A 1 14.00 11.76 -29.88
C MET A 1 15.40 11.78 -29.31
N GLU A 2 15.91 12.96 -28.90
CA GLU A 2 17.29 13.15 -28.44
C GLU A 2 17.60 12.26 -27.22
N LEU A 3 18.81 11.67 -27.15
CA LEU A 3 19.26 10.82 -26.02
C LEU A 3 19.09 11.53 -24.66
N LYS A 4 19.32 12.85 -24.64
CA LYS A 4 19.08 13.70 -23.45
C LYS A 4 17.62 13.65 -22.99
N ALA A 5 16.66 13.67 -23.91
CA ALA A 5 15.24 13.62 -23.56
C ALA A 5 14.84 12.24 -23.00
N GLN A 6 15.39 11.15 -23.55
CA GLN A 6 15.13 9.81 -23.03
C GLN A 6 15.66 9.61 -21.59
N VAL A 7 16.88 10.09 -21.32
CA VAL A 7 17.46 10.02 -19.96
C VAL A 7 16.63 10.83 -18.96
N ILE A 8 16.18 12.03 -19.34
CA ILE A 8 15.32 12.85 -18.48
C ILE A 8 14.00 12.15 -18.19
N ILE A 9 13.34 11.58 -19.21
CA ILE A 9 12.07 10.83 -19.02
C ILE A 9 12.27 9.65 -18.06
N LEU A 10 13.33 8.87 -18.24
CA LEU A 10 13.62 7.72 -17.37
C LEU A 10 13.79 8.15 -15.91
N VAL A 11 14.58 9.20 -15.66
CA VAL A 11 14.80 9.73 -14.30
C VAL A 11 13.49 10.20 -13.67
N VAL A 12 12.64 10.92 -14.43
CA VAL A 12 11.34 11.38 -13.94
C VAL A 12 10.43 10.20 -13.55
N VAL A 13 10.40 9.13 -14.35
CA VAL A 13 9.62 7.92 -14.03
C VAL A 13 10.14 7.23 -12.77
N CYS A 14 11.45 7.10 -12.61
CA CYS A 14 12.05 6.52 -11.40
C CYS A 14 11.71 7.34 -10.15
N ILE A 15 11.78 8.68 -10.23
CA ILE A 15 11.42 9.56 -9.12
C ILE A 15 9.93 9.41 -8.77
N ALA A 16 9.05 9.42 -9.78
CA ALA A 16 7.62 9.26 -9.57
C ALA A 16 7.26 7.91 -8.92
N ALA A 17 7.92 6.82 -9.32
CA ALA A 17 7.73 5.50 -8.72
C ALA A 17 8.25 5.41 -7.28
N ALA A 18 9.35 6.10 -6.96
CA ALA A 18 9.89 6.15 -5.60
C ALA A 18 9.04 7.05 -4.68
N ALA A 19 8.41 8.08 -5.23
CA ALA A 19 7.57 9.02 -4.49
C ALA A 19 6.12 8.55 -4.30
N SER A 20 5.71 7.41 -4.89
CA SER A 20 4.36 6.88 -4.66
C SER A 20 4.27 6.28 -3.26
N GLU A 21 3.86 7.10 -2.31
CA GLU A 21 3.52 6.65 -0.96
C GLU A 21 2.16 5.94 -1.01
N ARG A 22 2.11 4.74 -0.45
CA ARG A 22 0.88 3.96 -0.34
C ARG A 22 0.51 3.86 1.13
N TYR A 23 -0.70 4.25 1.46
CA TYR A 23 -1.17 4.29 2.84
C TYR A 23 -2.19 3.19 3.11
N CYS A 24 -2.21 2.70 4.35
CA CYS A 24 -3.33 1.89 4.80
C CYS A 24 -4.57 2.77 4.95
N PRO A 25 -5.73 2.40 4.37
CA PRO A 25 -6.93 3.21 4.48
C PRO A 25 -7.38 3.33 5.95
N GLU A 26 -7.91 4.49 6.32
CA GLU A 26 -8.41 4.75 7.66
C GLU A 26 -9.50 3.73 8.06
N VAL A 27 -9.37 3.21 9.27
CA VAL A 27 -10.29 2.22 9.83
C VAL A 27 -11.09 2.87 10.95
N LYS A 28 -12.34 3.26 10.66
CA LYS A 28 -13.27 3.81 11.67
C LYS A 28 -13.86 2.69 12.53
N GLY A 29 -14.40 2.98 13.72
CA GLY A 29 -15.22 2.05 14.53
C GLY A 29 -14.48 0.93 15.26
N GLU A 30 -15.18 0.23 16.16
CA GLU A 30 -14.58 -0.79 17.03
C GLU A 30 -14.67 -2.22 16.46
N CYS A 31 -13.83 -3.11 17.00
CA CYS A 31 -13.93 -4.54 16.77
C CYS A 31 -14.97 -5.15 17.71
N SER A 32 -16.00 -5.79 17.17
CA SER A 32 -17.04 -6.49 17.95
C SER A 32 -16.64 -7.89 18.39
N LEU A 33 -15.47 -8.39 17.95
CA LEU A 33 -14.97 -9.72 18.27
C LEU A 33 -14.08 -9.65 19.51
N SER A 34 -14.20 -10.65 20.39
CA SER A 34 -13.33 -10.79 21.57
C SER A 34 -11.90 -11.20 21.21
N TYR A 35 -11.68 -11.70 19.99
CA TYR A 35 -10.40 -12.15 19.48
C TYR A 35 -10.11 -11.53 18.11
N ARG A 36 -8.83 -11.45 17.76
CA ARG A 36 -8.37 -10.90 16.48
C ARG A 36 -8.16 -12.01 15.45
N ILE A 37 -8.56 -11.75 14.21
CA ILE A 37 -8.34 -12.59 13.04
C ILE A 37 -7.41 -11.83 12.11
N ASN A 38 -6.30 -12.45 11.71
CA ASN A 38 -5.35 -11.87 10.77
C ASN A 38 -5.43 -12.64 9.45
N ASP A 39 -5.77 -11.94 8.37
CA ASP A 39 -5.71 -12.48 7.01
C ASP A 39 -4.28 -12.46 6.46
N CYS A 40 -3.41 -11.62 7.03
CA CYS A 40 -2.00 -11.51 6.68
C CYS A 40 -1.13 -11.28 7.93
N CYS A 41 0.13 -11.72 7.88
CA CYS A 41 1.16 -11.43 8.88
C CYS A 41 2.22 -10.47 8.34
N SER A 42 2.39 -10.47 7.02
CA SER A 42 3.38 -9.71 6.28
C SER A 42 2.80 -9.23 4.95
N GLN A 43 3.52 -8.34 4.28
CA GLN A 43 3.13 -7.81 2.98
C GLN A 43 3.10 -8.90 1.89
N ASP A 44 3.92 -9.93 2.04
CA ASP A 44 4.05 -11.02 1.06
C ASP A 44 2.87 -12.00 1.11
N ASP A 45 2.10 -11.98 2.21
CA ASP A 45 0.88 -12.78 2.34
C ASP A 45 -0.27 -12.19 1.52
N CYS A 46 -0.15 -10.93 1.09
CA CYS A 46 -1.18 -10.24 0.34
C CYS A 46 -1.00 -10.39 -1.19
N PRO A 47 -2.11 -10.46 -1.95
CA PRO A 47 -2.04 -10.48 -3.41
C PRO A 47 -1.40 -9.19 -3.94
N SER A 48 -0.86 -9.26 -5.16
CA SER A 48 -0.20 -8.12 -5.80
C SER A 48 -1.06 -6.86 -5.72
N TYR A 49 -0.42 -5.74 -5.39
CA TYR A 49 -1.03 -4.40 -5.19
C TYR A 49 -1.82 -4.18 -3.90
N ALA A 50 -2.17 -5.21 -3.13
CA ALA A 50 -2.74 -5.04 -1.79
C ALA A 50 -1.66 -4.79 -0.74
N MET A 51 -2.03 -4.23 0.40
CA MET A 51 -1.17 -3.98 1.56
C MET A 51 -1.68 -4.73 2.79
N CYS A 52 -0.76 -5.26 3.59
CA CYS A 52 -1.12 -5.85 4.89
C CYS A 52 -1.32 -4.74 5.92
N CYS A 53 -2.58 -4.43 6.20
CA CYS A 53 -2.97 -3.27 6.99
C CYS A 53 -3.61 -3.67 8.31
N LYS A 54 -3.38 -2.87 9.35
CA LYS A 54 -4.09 -3.04 10.63
C LYS A 54 -5.55 -2.64 10.46
N GLY A 55 -6.43 -3.64 10.42
CA GLY A 55 -7.88 -3.49 10.48
C GLY A 55 -8.40 -3.36 11.91
N ARG A 56 -9.73 -3.35 12.05
CA ARG A 56 -10.40 -3.29 13.38
C ARG A 56 -10.06 -4.51 14.22
N CYS A 57 -10.19 -5.69 13.60
CA CYS A 57 -10.14 -6.98 14.26
C CYS A 57 -8.89 -7.78 13.94
N GLY A 58 -7.77 -7.13 13.60
CA GLY A 58 -6.54 -7.80 13.20
C GLY A 58 -5.98 -7.24 11.90
N TYR A 59 -5.03 -7.93 11.29
CA TYR A 59 -4.37 -7.52 10.04
C TYR A 59 -5.09 -8.08 8.83
N VAL A 60 -5.36 -7.24 7.83
CA VAL A 60 -6.15 -7.60 6.65
C VAL A 60 -5.52 -7.03 5.39
N CYS A 61 -5.59 -7.77 4.29
CA CYS A 61 -5.13 -7.27 2.99
C CYS A 61 -6.14 -6.24 2.44
N LYS A 62 -5.67 -5.02 2.17
CA LYS A 62 -6.48 -3.93 1.63
C LYS A 62 -5.79 -3.26 0.45
N ASN A 63 -6.58 -2.72 -0.47
CA ASN A 63 -6.01 -1.83 -1.47
C ASN A 63 -5.47 -0.56 -0.78
N PRO A 64 -4.33 -0.04 -1.25
CA PRO A 64 -3.73 1.18 -0.72
C PRO A 64 -4.65 2.39 -0.94
N SER A 65 -4.52 3.35 -0.04
CA SER A 65 -5.10 4.70 -0.13
C SER A 65 -4.03 5.69 -0.57
N ASP A 66 -4.43 6.71 -1.34
CA ASP A 66 -3.58 7.84 -1.71
C ASP A 66 -3.40 8.83 -0.54
N SER A 67 -4.17 8.66 0.54
CA SER A 67 -4.09 9.47 1.76
C SER A 67 -3.91 8.61 3.01
N PRO A 68 -3.17 9.11 4.02
CA PRO A 68 -3.07 8.49 5.35
C PRO A 68 -4.41 8.35 6.08
#